data_AF-A0A6I3LA23-F1
#
_entry.id   AF-A0A6I3LA23-F1
#
_cell.length_a   1.000
_cell.length_b   1.000
_cell.length_c   1.000
_cell.angle_alpha   90.00
_cell.angle_beta   90.00
_cell.angle_gamma   90.00
#
_symmetry.space_group_name_H-M   'P 1'
#
loop_
_entity.id
_entity.type
_entity.pdbx_description
1 polymer ?
#
loop_
_entity_poly.entity_id
_entity_poly.type
_entity_poly.pdbx_seq_one_letter_code
_entity_poly.pdbx_strand_id
1 'polypeptide(L)'
;MTYFAHPLLGKRLPMPEDPELAQARVLTRELQSHADMLTRELQYISRPEAQTRAQADLAAVRRQLDRLHDRFPGVADAPDTLAS
;
A
#
# COMPACT_ATOMS: atom_id res chain seq x y z
N MET A 1 -33.28 30.08 32.55
CA MET A 1 -33.24 29.32 31.28
C MET A 1 -32.65 30.23 30.23
N THR A 2 -31.36 30.07 29.94
CA THR A 2 -30.65 30.91 28.96
C THR A 2 -30.01 29.96 27.95
N TYR A 3 -30.59 29.91 26.76
CA TYR A 3 -30.02 29.19 25.62
C TYR A 3 -28.78 29.95 25.14
N PHE A 4 -27.60 29.40 25.41
CA PHE A 4 -26.37 29.83 24.73
C PHE A 4 -26.40 29.24 23.31
N ALA A 5 -26.65 30.12 22.34
CA ALA A 5 -26.43 29.84 20.93
C ALA A 5 -24.93 29.65 20.70
N HIS A 6 -24.46 28.40 20.68
CA HIS A 6 -23.16 28.09 20.11
C HIS A 6 -23.29 28.04 18.58
N PRO A 7 -22.51 28.86 17.84
CA PRO A 7 -22.44 28.69 16.40
C PRO A 7 -21.75 27.35 16.12
N LEU A 8 -22.47 26.46 15.45
CA LEU A 8 -21.91 25.26 14.81
C LEU A 8 -20.94 25.73 13.74
N LEU A 9 -19.71 26.02 14.17
CA LEU A 9 -18.58 26.22 13.30
C LEU A 9 -18.43 24.90 12.54
N GLY A 10 -18.84 24.93 11.27
CA GLY A 10 -18.66 23.87 10.29
C GLY A 10 -17.18 23.59 10.07
N LYS A 11 -16.52 23.03 11.08
CA LYS A 11 -15.32 22.24 10.87
C LYS A 11 -15.84 21.00 10.17
N ARG A 12 -15.76 20.97 8.84
CA ARG A 12 -15.61 19.71 8.13
C ARG A 12 -14.50 18.98 8.86
N LEU A 13 -14.87 18.03 9.72
CA LEU A 13 -13.97 17.00 10.20
C LEU A 13 -13.25 16.52 8.93
N PRO A 14 -11.91 16.46 8.90
CA PRO A 14 -11.23 15.87 7.76
C PRO A 14 -11.91 14.52 7.54
N MET A 15 -12.40 14.28 6.32
CA MET A 15 -13.00 12.99 5.99
C MET A 15 -12.04 11.92 6.50
N PRO A 16 -12.53 10.93 7.27
CA PRO A 16 -11.67 9.87 7.75
C PRO A 16 -10.94 9.33 6.52
N GLU A 17 -9.61 9.41 6.54
CA GLU A 17 -8.79 8.81 5.50
C GLU A 17 -9.33 7.40 5.28
N ASP A 18 -9.72 7.10 4.05
CA ASP A 18 -10.49 5.91 3.74
C ASP A 18 -9.74 4.70 4.36
N PRO A 19 -10.32 4.02 5.37
CA PRO A 19 -9.61 2.98 6.09
C PRO A 19 -9.24 1.82 5.16
N GLU A 20 -9.98 1.65 4.05
CA GLU A 20 -9.66 0.70 2.99
C GLU A 20 -8.41 1.15 2.22
N LEU A 21 -8.28 2.45 1.93
CA LEU A 21 -7.09 3.04 1.30
C LEU A 21 -5.85 2.96 2.21
N ALA A 22 -6.00 3.26 3.51
CA ALA A 22 -4.91 3.15 4.48
C ALA A 22 -4.41 1.69 4.59
N GLN A 23 -5.33 0.72 4.64
CA GLN A 23 -4.99 -0.70 4.61
C GLN A 23 -4.35 -1.12 3.29
N ALA A 24 -4.87 -0.65 2.15
CA ALA A 24 -4.30 -0.95 0.84
C ALA A 24 -2.86 -0.42 0.71
N ARG A 25 -2.57 0.76 1.29
CA ARG A 25 -1.20 1.31 1.36
C ARG A 25 -0.27 0.44 2.20
N VAL A 26 -0.70 0.00 3.38
CA VAL A 26 0.10 -0.89 4.25
C VAL A 26 0.37 -2.21 3.53
N LEU A 27 -0.66 -2.85 3.00
CA LEU A 27 -0.54 -4.10 2.26
C LEU A 27 0.39 -3.97 1.05
N THR A 28 0.32 -2.85 0.33
CA THR A 28 1.20 -2.57 -0.81
C THR A 28 2.67 -2.48 -0.37
N ARG A 29 2.97 -1.80 0.74
CA ARG A 29 4.34 -1.74 1.29
C ARG A 29 4.86 -3.11 1.71
N GLU A 30 4.02 -3.92 2.34
CA GLU A 30 4.40 -5.29 2.74
C GLU A 30 4.70 -6.17 1.52
N LEU A 31 3.84 -6.11 0.49
CA LEU A 31 4.04 -6.83 -0.76
C LEU A 31 5.31 -6.37 -1.50
N GLN A 32 5.60 -5.07 -1.51
CA GLN A 32 6.85 -4.53 -2.08
C GLN A 32 8.08 -5.05 -1.32
N SER A 33 8.06 -4.98 0.02
CA SER A 33 9.14 -5.51 0.87
C SER A 33 9.37 -7.01 0.62
N HIS A 34 8.28 -7.77 0.49
CA HIS A 34 8.36 -9.20 0.19
C HIS A 34 8.92 -9.47 -1.21
N ALA A 35 8.54 -8.68 -2.22
CA ALA A 35 9.10 -8.77 -3.58
C ALA A 35 10.61 -8.47 -3.59
N ASP A 36 11.05 -7.45 -2.85
CA ASP A 36 12.47 -7.12 -2.70
C ASP A 36 13.25 -8.23 -2.01
N MET A 37 12.68 -8.82 -0.95
CA MET A 37 13.25 -9.97 -0.26
C MET A 37 13.41 -11.16 -1.20
N LEU A 38 12.36 -11.55 -1.92
CA LEU A 38 12.39 -12.64 -2.90
C LEU A 38 13.42 -12.37 -4.01
N THR A 39 13.51 -11.12 -4.48
CA THR A 39 14.48 -10.73 -5.50
C THR A 39 15.92 -10.88 -5.00
N ARG A 40 16.19 -10.52 -3.74
CA ARG A 40 17.50 -10.74 -3.11
C ARG A 40 17.78 -12.23 -2.92
N GLU A 41 16.82 -13.00 -2.41
CA GLU A 41 16.96 -14.45 -2.24
C GLU A 41 17.29 -15.15 -3.56
N LEU A 42 16.63 -14.75 -4.66
CA LEU A 42 16.89 -15.29 -5.99
C LEU A 42 18.34 -15.12 -6.46
N GLN A 43 19.08 -14.13 -5.95
CA GLN A 43 20.51 -13.93 -6.26
C GLN A 43 21.41 -14.96 -5.55
N TYR A 44 20.95 -15.51 -4.42
CA TYR A 44 21.74 -16.43 -3.59
C TYR A 44 21.26 -17.89 -3.70
N ILE A 45 20.08 -18.14 -4.28
CA ILE A 45 19.58 -19.49 -4.50
C ILE A 45 20.33 -20.16 -5.65
N SER A 46 21.12 -21.19 -5.33
CA SER A 46 21.77 -22.06 -6.34
C SER A 46 20.90 -23.23 -6.78
N ARG A 47 19.81 -23.54 -6.05
CA ARG A 47 18.94 -24.68 -6.36
C ARG A 47 17.86 -24.29 -7.38
N PRO A 48 17.77 -24.95 -8.55
CA PRO A 48 16.85 -24.56 -9.61
C PRO A 48 15.37 -24.67 -9.22
N GLU A 49 15.01 -25.66 -8.39
CA GLU A 49 13.64 -25.81 -7.87
C GLU A 49 13.24 -24.66 -6.95
N ALA A 50 14.12 -24.27 -6.03
CA ALA A 50 13.90 -23.13 -5.14
C ALA A 50 13.86 -21.81 -5.92
N GLN A 51 14.67 -21.69 -6.98
CA GLN A 51 14.68 -20.52 -7.84
C GLN A 51 13.36 -20.40 -8.62
N THR A 52 12.87 -21.50 -9.18
CA THR A 52 11.59 -21.55 -9.90
C THR A 52 10.43 -21.18 -8.98
N ARG A 53 10.44 -21.68 -7.75
CA ARG A 53 9.42 -21.36 -6.74
C ARG A 53 9.44 -19.90 -6.34
N ALA A 54 10.61 -19.36 -6.01
CA ALA A 54 10.76 -17.94 -5.66
C ALA A 54 10.40 -17.00 -6.83
N GLN A 55 10.66 -17.40 -8.09
CA GLN A 55 10.20 -16.65 -9.27
C GLN A 55 8.68 -16.68 -9.42
N ALA A 56 8.03 -17.83 -9.16
CA ALA A 56 6.58 -17.96 -9.19
C ALA A 56 5.93 -17.10 -8.09
N ASP A 57 6.49 -17.12 -6.88
CA ASP A 57 6.03 -16.31 -5.76
C ASP A 57 6.19 -14.81 -6.07
N LEU A 58 7.33 -14.39 -6.63
CA LEU A 58 7.56 -13.01 -7.08
C LEU A 58 6.55 -12.57 -8.15
N ALA A 59 6.22 -13.45 -9.11
CA ALA A 59 5.22 -13.17 -10.13
C ALA A 59 3.81 -13.02 -9.53
N ALA A 60 3.46 -13.82 -8.52
CA ALA A 60 2.19 -13.72 -7.82
C ALA A 60 2.05 -12.40 -7.06
N VAL A 61 3.11 -12.00 -6.34
CA VAL A 61 3.17 -10.74 -5.59
C VAL A 61 3.02 -9.54 -6.53
N ARG A 62 3.71 -9.53 -7.66
CA ARG A 62 3.60 -8.45 -8.67
C ARG A 62 2.18 -8.34 -9.22
N ARG A 63 1.53 -9.45 -9.55
CA ARG A 63 0.12 -9.46 -9.99
C ARG A 63 -0.85 -8.98 -8.90
N GLN A 64 -0.52 -9.13 -7.63
CA GLN A 64 -1.34 -8.64 -6.53
C GLN A 64 -1.17 -7.14 -6.36
N LEU A 65 0.06 -6.63 -6.48
CA LEU A 65 0.35 -5.19 -6.53
C LEU A 65 -0.37 -4.52 -7.70
N ASP A 66 -0.31 -5.09 -8.91
CA ASP A 66 -0.99 -4.55 -10.08
C ASP A 66 -2.52 -4.44 -9.85
N ARG A 67 -3.12 -5.47 -9.24
CA ARG A 67 -4.55 -5.47 -8.89
C ARG A 67 -4.90 -4.47 -7.79
N LEU A 68 -4.00 -4.26 -6.82
CA LEU A 68 -4.18 -3.24 -5.78
C LEU A 68 -4.08 -1.83 -6.34
N HIS A 69 -3.14 -1.59 -7.27
CA HIS A 69 -3.02 -0.31 -7.96
C HIS A 69 -4.23 -0.01 -8.86
N ASP A 70 -4.75 -1.01 -9.56
CA ASP A 70 -5.97 -0.87 -10.38
C ASP A 70 -7.21 -0.56 -9.52
N ARG A 71 -7.36 -1.24 -8.39
CA ARG A 71 -8.49 -1.03 -7.47
C ARG A 71 -8.38 0.26 -6.66
N PHE A 72 -7.17 0.64 -6.27
CA PHE A 72 -6.90 1.81 -5.44
C PHE A 72 -5.82 2.69 -6.07
N PRO A 73 -6.18 3.51 -7.07
CA PRO A 73 -5.21 4.39 -7.74
C PRO A 73 -4.51 5.36 -6.77
N GLY A 74 -5.17 5.74 -5.66
CA GLY A 74 -4.59 6.58 -4.59
C GLY A 74 -3.50 5.92 -3.73
N VAL A 75 -3.17 4.66 -4.00
CA VAL A 75 -2.02 3.95 -3.42
C VAL A 75 -0.77 4.12 -4.27
N ALA A 76 -0.92 4.18 -5.60
CA ALA A 76 0.16 4.44 -6.54
C ALA A 76 0.53 5.93 -6.58
N ASP A 77 -0.44 6.81 -6.36
CA ASP A 77 -0.34 8.27 -6.37
C ASP A 77 0.05 8.84 -4.98
N ALA A 78 0.83 8.10 -4.20
CA ALA A 78 1.64 8.74 -3.15
C ALA A 78 3.01 9.05 -3.78
N PRO A 79 3.13 10.13 -4.57
CA PRO A 79 4.44 10.56 -4.99
C PRO A 79 5.23 10.96 -3.75
N ASP A 80 6.53 10.76 -3.85
CA ASP A 80 7.57 11.28 -2.97
C ASP A 80 7.60 12.84 -3.01
N THR A 81 6.46 13.53 -2.89
CA THR A 81 6.37 15.00 -2.89
C THR A 81 6.60 15.56 -1.49
N LEU A 82 7.69 15.13 -0.85
CA LEU A 82 8.35 15.88 0.23
C LEU A 82 9.81 16.22 -0.10
N ALA A 83 10.25 16.01 -1.34
CA ALA A 83 11.53 16.49 -1.84
C ALA A 83 11.34 17.63 -2.85
N SER A 84 11.13 18.86 -2.36
CA SER A 84 11.51 20.10 -3.03
C SER A 84 11.56 21.25 -2.03
#